data_AF-A0A0B6Z339-F1
#
_entry.id   AF-A0A0B6Z339-F1
#
_cell.length_a   1.000
_cell.length_b   1.000
_cell.length_c   1.000
_cell.angle_alpha   90.00
_cell.angle_beta   90.00
_cell.angle_gamma   90.00
#
_symmetry.space_group_name_H-M   'P 1'
#
loop_
_entity.id
_entity.type
_entity.pdbx_description
1 polymer ?
#
loop_
_entity_poly.entity_id
_entity_poly.type
_entity_poly.pdbx_seq_one_letter_code
_entity_poly.pdbx_strand_id
1 'polypeptide(L)'
;GILQTYPDVLKVHEGAVGKAKECQKLQDDAKMTPQEVKDVMLRADVISYGTVAEMNHFQQERVQDFKYMMQKYLQEQISFYKKLTGKLEEALQHYNNA
;
A
#
# COMPACT_ATOMS: atom_id res chain seq x y z
N GLY A 1 7.47 0.17 9.06
CA GLY A 1 6.97 0.84 7.83
C GLY A 1 5.62 0.28 7.46
N ILE A 2 4.76 1.03 6.75
CA ILE A 2 3.37 0.61 6.47
C ILE A 2 3.27 -0.80 5.85
N LEU A 3 4.19 -1.20 4.96
CA LEU A 3 4.17 -2.54 4.36
C LEU A 3 4.40 -3.69 5.36
N GLN A 4 5.04 -3.43 6.50
CA GLN A 4 5.34 -4.47 7.49
C GLN A 4 4.11 -4.90 8.29
N THR A 5 3.02 -4.11 8.28
CA THR A 5 1.78 -4.44 8.99
C THR A 5 0.84 -5.32 8.18
N TYR A 6 0.98 -5.34 6.85
CA TYR A 6 0.12 -6.09 5.95
C TYR A 6 0.10 -7.61 6.17
N PRO A 7 1.23 -8.29 6.45
CA PRO A 7 1.20 -9.72 6.76
C PRO A 7 0.25 -10.08 7.91
N ASP A 8 0.26 -9.28 8.99
CA ASP A 8 -0.59 -9.54 10.16
C ASP A 8 -2.06 -9.21 9.87
N VAL A 9 -2.33 -8.10 9.16
CA VAL A 9 -3.70 -7.74 8.73
C VAL A 9 -4.31 -8.82 7.84
N LEU A 10 -3.53 -9.30 6.85
CA LEU A 10 -3.95 -10.38 5.95
C LEU A 10 -4.21 -11.68 6.71
N LYS A 11 -3.34 -12.04 7.65
CA LYS A 11 -3.51 -13.22 8.49
C LYS A 11 -4.81 -13.17 9.31
N VAL A 12 -5.16 -12.01 9.85
CA VAL A 12 -6.43 -11.82 10.56
C VAL A 12 -7.63 -11.97 9.61
N HIS A 13 -7.56 -11.37 8.42
CA HIS A 13 -8.60 -11.51 7.40
C HIS A 13 -8.78 -12.97 6.95
N GLU A 14 -7.70 -13.67 6.63
CA GLU A 14 -7.70 -15.10 6.29
C GLU A 14 -8.28 -15.96 7.41
N GLY A 15 -7.90 -15.67 8.67
CA GLY A 15 -8.43 -16.35 9.85
C GLY A 15 -9.94 -16.13 10.02
N ALA A 16 -10.43 -14.90 9.80
CA ALA A 16 -11.85 -14.59 9.87
C ALA A 16 -12.67 -15.33 8.79
N VAL A 17 -12.17 -15.33 7.55
CA VAL A 17 -12.80 -16.06 6.43
C VAL A 17 -12.77 -17.57 6.68
N GLY A 18 -11.64 -18.10 7.18
CA GLY A 18 -11.50 -19.50 7.56
C GLY A 18 -12.50 -19.91 8.63
N LYS A 19 -12.65 -19.10 9.68
CA LYS A 19 -13.60 -19.35 10.77
C LYS A 19 -15.05 -19.30 10.30
N ALA A 20 -15.41 -18.34 9.46
CA ALA A 20 -16.75 -18.27 8.88
C ALA A 20 -17.11 -19.54 8.10
N LYS A 21 -16.18 -20.05 7.27
CA LYS A 21 -16.37 -21.32 6.54
C LYS A 21 -16.48 -22.53 7.47
N GLU A 22 -15.71 -22.56 8.55
CA GLU A 22 -15.80 -23.62 9.56
C GLU A 22 -17.15 -23.61 10.28
N CYS A 23 -17.63 -22.42 10.70
CA CYS A 23 -18.93 -22.26 11.33
C CYS A 23 -20.08 -22.69 10.42
N GLN A 24 -20.00 -22.41 9.11
CA GLN A 24 -20.99 -22.90 8.14
C GLN A 24 -21.04 -24.43 8.12
N LYS A 25 -19.90 -25.11 8.12
CA LYS A 25 -19.85 -26.59 8.20
C LYS A 25 -20.42 -27.13 9.52
N LEU A 26 -20.17 -26.43 10.64
CA LEU A 26 -20.73 -26.84 11.94
C LEU A 26 -22.24 -26.72 11.98
N GLN A 27 -22.83 -25.75 11.27
CA GLN A 27 -24.28 -25.66 11.10
C GLN A 27 -24.82 -26.80 10.26
N ASP A 28 -24.15 -27.17 9.17
CA ASP A 28 -24.54 -28.30 8.32
C ASP A 28 -24.52 -29.63 9.11
N ASP A 29 -23.59 -29.76 10.05
CA ASP A 29 -23.48 -30.87 11.00
C ASP A 29 -24.48 -30.79 12.19
N ALA A 30 -25.35 -29.77 12.22
CA ALA A 30 -26.26 -29.45 13.34
C ALA A 30 -25.58 -29.23 14.70
N LYS A 31 -24.30 -28.83 14.68
CA LYS A 31 -23.47 -28.53 15.87
C LYS A 31 -23.43 -27.04 16.22
N MET A 32 -24.04 -26.18 15.41
CA MET A 32 -24.09 -24.73 15.62
C MET A 32 -25.43 -24.18 15.12
N THR A 33 -25.98 -23.18 15.84
CA THR A 33 -27.26 -22.60 15.45
C THR A 33 -27.11 -21.65 14.26
N PRO A 34 -28.16 -21.47 13.44
CA PRO A 34 -28.14 -20.50 12.34
C PRO A 34 -27.81 -19.07 12.79
N GLN A 35 -28.25 -18.68 13.99
CA GLN A 35 -28.00 -17.34 14.53
C GLN A 35 -26.52 -17.14 14.87
N GLU A 36 -25.88 -18.12 15.51
CA GLU A 36 -24.45 -18.03 15.84
C GLU A 36 -23.58 -17.98 14.58
N VAL A 37 -23.92 -18.73 13.53
CA VAL A 37 -23.20 -18.65 12.24
C VAL A 37 -23.36 -17.27 11.63
N LYS A 38 -24.58 -16.72 11.61
CA LYS A 38 -24.86 -15.39 11.07
C LYS A 38 -24.02 -14.31 11.77
N ASP A 39 -23.87 -14.40 13.10
CA ASP A 39 -23.09 -13.43 13.87
C ASP A 39 -21.58 -13.51 13.52
N VAL A 40 -21.04 -14.72 13.33
CA VAL A 40 -19.65 -14.91 12.87
C VAL A 40 -19.45 -14.38 11.45
N MET A 41 -20.39 -14.68 10.54
CA MET A 41 -20.35 -14.19 9.16
C MET A 41 -20.35 -12.66 9.11
N LEU A 42 -21.23 -12.00 9.87
CA LEU A 42 -21.27 -10.54 9.92
C LEU A 42 -19.94 -9.93 10.36
N ARG A 43 -19.28 -10.53 11.36
CA ARG A 43 -17.96 -10.07 11.81
C ARG A 43 -16.88 -10.31 10.76
N ALA A 44 -16.90 -11.45 10.08
CA ALA A 44 -15.97 -11.74 8.99
C ALA A 44 -16.16 -10.76 7.82
N ASP A 45 -17.40 -10.38 7.50
CA ASP A 45 -17.71 -9.38 6.47
C ASP A 45 -17.18 -8.01 6.85
N VAL A 46 -17.39 -7.54 8.09
CA VAL A 46 -16.85 -6.27 8.56
C VAL A 46 -15.33 -6.22 8.45
N ILE A 47 -14.63 -7.30 8.85
CA ILE A 47 -13.19 -7.41 8.70
C ILE A 47 -12.81 -7.35 7.21
N SER A 48 -13.52 -8.08 6.36
CA SER A 48 -13.26 -8.14 4.91
C SER A 48 -13.41 -6.77 4.25
N TYR A 49 -14.52 -6.07 4.50
CA TYR A 49 -14.73 -4.74 3.95
C TYR A 49 -13.69 -3.74 4.46
N GLY A 50 -13.34 -3.78 5.74
CA GLY A 50 -12.28 -2.95 6.31
C GLY A 50 -10.94 -3.19 5.64
N THR A 51 -10.52 -4.45 5.50
CA THR A 51 -9.26 -4.82 4.86
C THR A 51 -9.19 -4.37 3.40
N VAL A 52 -10.26 -4.58 2.61
CA VAL A 52 -10.28 -4.19 1.19
C VAL A 52 -10.32 -2.66 1.04
N ALA A 53 -11.08 -1.96 1.90
CA ALA A 53 -11.09 -0.50 1.91
C ALA A 53 -9.69 0.08 2.17
N GLU A 54 -8.97 -0.47 3.15
CA GLU A 54 -7.61 -0.06 3.47
C GLU A 54 -6.62 -0.35 2.33
N MET A 55 -6.72 -1.51 1.68
CA MET A 55 -5.89 -1.83 0.50
C MET A 55 -6.12 -0.83 -0.64
N ASN A 56 -7.38 -0.45 -0.88
CA ASN A 56 -7.71 0.55 -1.88
C ASN A 56 -7.16 1.92 -1.53
N HIS A 57 -7.30 2.34 -0.26
CA HIS A 57 -6.73 3.59 0.23
C HIS A 57 -5.22 3.61 0.07
N PHE A 58 -4.52 2.57 0.52
CA PHE A 58 -3.08 2.43 0.38
C PHE A 58 -2.62 2.50 -1.08
N GLN A 59 -3.35 1.85 -2.00
CA GLN A 59 -3.04 1.91 -3.41
C GLN A 59 -3.16 3.34 -3.98
N GLN A 60 -4.19 4.09 -3.58
CA GLN A 60 -4.37 5.48 -3.99
C GLN A 60 -3.22 6.36 -3.50
N GLU A 61 -2.88 6.28 -2.22
CA GLU A 61 -1.78 7.03 -1.62
C GLU A 61 -0.45 6.67 -2.27
N ARG A 62 -0.17 5.36 -2.44
CA ARG A 62 1.07 4.88 -3.07
C ARG A 62 1.26 5.47 -4.46
N VAL A 63 0.22 5.55 -5.28
CA VAL A 63 0.32 6.13 -6.63
C VAL A 63 0.65 7.61 -6.56
N GLN A 64 0.02 8.37 -5.66
CA GLN A 64 0.29 9.80 -5.50
C GLN A 64 1.71 10.07 -4.98
N ASP A 65 2.12 9.33 -3.95
CA ASP A 65 3.43 9.48 -3.33
C ASP A 65 4.56 9.14 -4.28
N PHE A 66 4.46 8.01 -5.00
CA PHE A 66 5.49 7.63 -5.97
C PHE A 66 5.57 8.61 -7.14
N LYS A 67 4.42 9.11 -7.60
CA LYS A 67 4.39 10.16 -8.63
C LYS A 67 5.12 11.40 -8.14
N TYR A 68 4.78 11.90 -6.96
CA TYR A 68 5.40 13.09 -6.38
C TYR A 68 6.90 12.90 -6.16
N MET A 69 7.29 11.76 -5.58
CA MET A 69 8.69 11.39 -5.36
C MET A 69 9.49 11.41 -6.67
N MET A 70 8.98 10.76 -7.72
CA MET A 70 9.68 10.72 -9.01
C MET A 70 9.73 12.09 -9.69
N GLN A 71 8.66 12.88 -9.60
CA GLN A 71 8.65 14.26 -10.11
C GLN A 71 9.72 15.10 -9.43
N LYS A 72 9.79 15.05 -8.10
CA LYS A 72 10.82 15.79 -7.34
C LYS A 72 12.22 15.31 -7.66
N TYR A 73 12.44 14.00 -7.68
CA TYR A 73 13.73 13.43 -8.03
C TYR A 73 14.23 13.91 -9.40
N LEU A 74 13.38 13.84 -10.43
CA LEU A 74 13.75 14.27 -11.78
C LEU A 74 13.99 15.79 -11.88
N GLN A 75 13.18 16.61 -11.19
CA GLN A 75 13.39 18.06 -11.12
C GLN A 75 14.77 18.39 -10.51
N GLU A 76 15.12 17.74 -9.41
CA GLU A 76 16.42 17.94 -8.77
C GLU A 76 17.58 17.41 -9.61
N GLN A 77 17.42 16.28 -10.29
CA GLN A 77 18.43 15.79 -11.25
C GLN A 77 18.67 16.80 -12.38
N ILE A 78 17.60 17.35 -12.97
CA ILE A 78 17.72 18.39 -14.01
C ILE A 78 18.46 19.62 -13.46
N SER A 79 18.09 20.09 -12.27
CA SER A 79 18.73 21.22 -11.60
C SER A 79 20.22 20.96 -11.35
N PHE A 80 20.56 19.77 -10.87
CA PHE A 80 21.93 19.33 -10.64
C PHE A 80 22.76 19.37 -11.92
N TYR A 81 22.29 18.76 -13.01
CA TYR A 81 23.03 18.72 -14.27
C TYR A 81 23.16 20.12 -14.90
N LYS A 82 22.13 20.97 -14.83
CA LYS A 82 22.24 22.37 -15.27
C LYS A 82 23.33 23.13 -14.52
N LYS A 83 23.40 22.97 -13.19
CA LYS A 83 24.45 23.58 -12.36
C LYS A 83 25.84 23.05 -12.73
N LEU A 84 25.95 21.75 -12.99
CA LEU A 84 27.22 21.14 -13.42
C LEU A 84 27.67 21.71 -14.77
N THR A 85 26.76 21.79 -15.75
CA THR A 85 27.05 22.38 -17.06
C THR A 85 27.50 23.83 -16.93
N GLY A 86 26.80 24.66 -16.14
CA GLY A 86 27.21 26.05 -15.91
C GLY A 86 28.62 26.19 -15.34
N LYS A 87 29.03 25.32 -14.41
CA LYS A 87 30.41 25.31 -13.89
C LYS A 87 31.45 24.95 -14.94
N LEU A 88 31.13 24.02 -15.83
CA LEU A 88 32.02 23.65 -16.93
C LEU A 88 32.16 24.78 -17.95
N GLU A 89 31.05 25.48 -18.24
CA GLU A 89 31.04 26.66 -19.13
C GLU A 89 31.87 27.81 -18.54
N GLU A 90 31.71 28.11 -17.24
CA GLU A 90 32.53 29.09 -16.52
C GLU A 90 34.03 28.74 -16.61
N ALA A 91 34.39 27.48 -16.35
CA ALA A 91 35.77 27.01 -16.45
C ALA A 91 36.33 27.15 -17.88
N LEU A 92 35.54 26.84 -18.91
CA LEU A 92 35.93 27.00 -20.32
C LEU A 92 36.19 28.47 -20.67
N GLN A 93 35.35 29.39 -20.16
CA GLN A 93 35.48 30.81 -20.44
C GLN A 93 36.82 31.39 -19.95
N HIS A 94 37.38 30.87 -18.86
CA HIS A 94 38.72 31.25 -18.39
C HIS A 94 39.83 30.96 -19.40
N TYR A 95 39.69 29.90 -20.22
CA TYR A 95 40.67 29.59 -21.28
C TYR A 95 40.45 30.42 -22.55
N ASN A 96 39.20 30.80 -22.86
CA ASN A 96 38.89 31.64 -24.02
C ASN A 96 39.32 33.11 -23.84
N ASN A 97 39.41 33.56 -22.59
CA ASN A 97 39.81 34.93 -22.23
C ASN A 97 41.32 35.09 -21.95
N ALA A 98 42.10 34.02 -22.12
CA ALA A 98 43.57 34.01 -21.95
C ALA A 98 44.27 34.15 -23.31
#